data_AF-A0A9D8LDH0-F1
#
_entry.id   AF-A0A9D8LDH0-F1
#
_cell.length_a   1.000
_cell.length_b   1.000
_cell.length_c   1.000
_cell.angle_alpha   90.00
_cell.angle_beta   90.00
_cell.angle_gamma   90.00
#
_symmetry.space_group_name_H-M   'P 1'
#
loop_
_entity.id
_entity.type
_entity.pdbx_description
1 polymer ?
#
loop_
_entity_poly.entity_id
_entity_poly.type
_entity_poly.pdbx_seq_one_letter_code
_entity_poly.pdbx_strand_id
1 'polypeptide(L)'
;MRGIYLALALVLAAPLGISGTFIGVDAAQAQQAQLVSAVLFEGNTGFSDAQLLAMVNVGERSTYTEASLAADAESIRQAYVAKGYVGVTVTPRVEKSAQNGRALITFVVVEGQRTGIAAINFTGNNSINAGTLKSIIRTHETSLLSWLFRDDSYSEDQLQIDKALIEQYYMNHGYPDAQVTSAVGEFDASRNAYFVNFTISEGERYRFGEIGVETSIGGLNPDLLKGTIRTGKGGTYSLADLQRSQEDMAFEATAQGYAFADVRPRVDRDVANSTFNVTYLVDEGARVYVERINISGNTKTRDAIIRRELDFGEGDPFNRSMVQRGKTKIEGLGFFKTVSLDLQQGSAPDKVIINITVEEQSTGDYGITAGYDTNAGVLGEVSITERNFLGRGQYVRAAVSASQDTQSFDFSFTEPRFMGLRISSGVDAYYRVNAENDNNVYGTTAVGGQLRFGAPITTDLNGSVFVGLEQKTLKDSSATFSDVFNPLH
;
A
#
# COMPACT_ATOMS: atom_id res chain seq x y z
N MET A 1 -53.53 -6.87 -4.81
CA MET A 1 -54.46 -7.64 -5.67
C MET A 1 -53.72 -8.88 -6.17
N ARG A 2 -54.37 -10.06 -6.07
CA ARG A 2 -54.02 -11.39 -6.64
C ARG A 2 -52.82 -12.08 -5.95
N GLY A 3 -52.92 -13.24 -5.29
CA GLY A 3 -53.83 -14.40 -5.43
C GLY A 3 -53.07 -15.52 -6.18
N ILE A 4 -52.39 -16.44 -5.48
CA ILE A 4 -52.76 -17.86 -5.18
C ILE A 4 -52.91 -18.77 -6.40
N TYR A 5 -52.39 -20.00 -6.28
CA TYR A 5 -52.78 -21.33 -6.81
C TYR A 5 -51.53 -22.11 -7.32
N LEU A 6 -51.33 -23.42 -7.18
CA LEU A 6 -51.82 -24.54 -6.35
C LEU A 6 -51.04 -25.82 -6.80
N ALA A 7 -51.24 -26.94 -6.10
CA ALA A 7 -50.97 -28.37 -6.42
C ALA A 7 -49.77 -28.96 -5.67
N LEU A 8 -49.90 -29.74 -4.59
CA LEU A 8 -50.73 -30.93 -4.27
C LEU A 8 -50.24 -32.21 -4.95
N ALA A 9 -49.60 -33.09 -4.18
CA ALA A 9 -49.67 -34.54 -4.36
C ALA A 9 -49.52 -35.22 -2.98
N LEU A 10 -50.54 -35.99 -2.63
CA LEU A 10 -50.78 -36.67 -1.36
C LEU A 10 -50.78 -38.15 -1.69
N VAL A 11 -49.94 -38.96 -1.03
CA VAL A 11 -50.09 -40.43 -1.03
C VAL A 11 -50.04 -40.91 0.41
N LEU A 12 -51.17 -41.48 0.81
CA LEU A 12 -51.43 -42.18 2.06
C LEU A 12 -50.70 -43.52 2.10
N ALA A 13 -50.10 -43.85 3.24
CA ALA A 13 -50.06 -45.23 3.74
C ALA A 13 -49.83 -45.23 5.26
N ALA A 14 -50.84 -45.69 6.00
CA ALA A 14 -50.69 -46.30 7.32
C ALA A 14 -51.58 -47.56 7.32
N PRO A 15 -51.20 -48.63 8.05
CA PRO A 15 -51.65 -48.71 9.44
C PRO A 15 -50.68 -49.39 10.44
N LEU A 16 -50.65 -48.80 11.64
CA LEU A 16 -50.68 -49.38 12.99
C LEU A 16 -50.00 -50.75 13.28
N GLY A 17 -49.00 -50.69 14.17
CA GLY A 17 -48.47 -51.80 14.97
C GLY A 17 -48.14 -51.32 16.39
N ILE A 18 -48.36 -52.15 17.39
CA ILE A 18 -48.68 -51.83 18.78
C ILE A 18 -47.46 -51.89 19.73
N SER A 19 -47.46 -50.99 20.74
CA SER A 19 -46.87 -51.03 22.10
C SER A 19 -45.35 -51.16 22.35
N GLY A 20 -44.83 -50.21 23.16
CA GLY A 20 -43.70 -50.45 24.07
C GLY A 20 -42.75 -49.26 24.27
N THR A 21 -42.97 -48.49 25.34
CA THR A 21 -42.14 -47.39 25.87
C THR A 21 -40.68 -47.75 26.15
N PHE A 22 -39.71 -46.89 25.80
CA PHE A 22 -38.55 -46.51 26.63
C PHE A 22 -37.96 -45.14 26.17
N ILE A 23 -38.11 -44.14 27.04
CA ILE A 23 -37.17 -43.09 27.48
C ILE A 23 -36.07 -42.63 26.50
N GLY A 24 -36.09 -41.33 26.16
CA GLY A 24 -34.94 -40.62 25.56
C GLY A 24 -35.31 -39.38 24.76
N VAL A 25 -35.94 -38.37 25.39
CA VAL A 25 -35.94 -37.00 24.83
C VAL A 25 -34.63 -36.35 25.25
N ASP A 26 -33.64 -36.38 24.36
CA ASP A 26 -32.57 -35.38 24.41
C ASP A 26 -33.23 -34.03 24.12
N ALA A 27 -33.49 -33.30 25.19
CA ALA A 27 -33.89 -31.92 25.13
C ALA A 27 -32.73 -31.13 24.51
N ALA A 28 -32.84 -30.83 23.21
CA ALA A 28 -32.18 -29.67 22.65
C ALA A 28 -32.73 -28.44 23.37
N GLN A 29 -32.06 -28.04 24.45
CA GLN A 29 -32.33 -26.79 25.15
C GLN A 29 -32.20 -25.67 24.13
N ALA A 30 -33.33 -25.11 23.71
CA ALA A 30 -33.37 -23.83 23.03
C ALA A 30 -32.78 -22.79 23.98
N GLN A 31 -31.51 -22.46 23.75
CA GLN A 31 -30.77 -21.43 24.45
C GLN A 31 -31.53 -20.10 24.23
N GLN A 32 -32.20 -19.62 25.27
CA GLN A 32 -33.03 -18.41 25.19
C GLN A 32 -32.14 -17.21 24.81
N ALA A 33 -32.34 -16.71 23.59
CA ALA A 33 -31.80 -15.45 23.10
C ALA A 33 -32.28 -14.30 24.00
N GLN A 34 -31.41 -13.81 24.88
CA GLN A 34 -31.68 -12.69 25.78
C GLN A 34 -31.20 -11.37 25.15
N LEU A 35 -31.91 -10.28 25.44
CA LEU A 35 -31.65 -8.96 24.85
C LEU A 35 -30.50 -8.25 25.59
N VAL A 36 -29.51 -7.76 24.84
CA VAL A 36 -28.37 -7.00 25.38
C VAL A 36 -28.76 -5.55 25.66
N SER A 37 -28.44 -5.07 26.87
CA SER A 37 -28.66 -3.67 27.25
C SER A 37 -27.51 -2.76 26.82
N ALA A 38 -26.27 -3.18 27.04
CA ALA A 38 -25.03 -2.48 26.69
C ALA A 38 -23.87 -3.47 26.68
N VAL A 39 -22.81 -3.12 25.93
CA VAL A 39 -21.52 -3.85 25.92
C VAL A 39 -20.45 -2.93 26.49
N LEU A 40 -19.75 -3.40 27.51
CA LEU A 40 -18.66 -2.70 28.18
C LEU A 40 -17.35 -3.46 28.04
N PHE A 41 -16.24 -2.75 28.12
CA PHE A 41 -14.89 -3.30 28.09
C PHE A 41 -14.14 -2.85 29.34
N GLU A 42 -13.39 -3.77 29.94
CA GLU A 42 -12.52 -3.49 31.08
C GLU A 42 -11.11 -3.99 30.79
N GLY A 43 -10.10 -3.18 31.12
CA GLY A 43 -8.68 -3.56 30.96
C GLY A 43 -8.10 -3.35 29.56
N ASN A 44 -8.83 -2.70 28.66
CA ASN A 44 -8.39 -2.35 27.31
C ASN A 44 -7.57 -1.04 27.29
N THR A 45 -6.26 -1.13 27.51
CA THR A 45 -5.31 -0.01 27.32
C THR A 45 -4.74 0.04 25.91
N GLY A 46 -4.70 -1.08 25.22
CA GLY A 46 -4.21 -1.23 23.85
C GLY A 46 -5.22 -0.77 22.79
N PHE A 47 -6.53 -0.91 23.02
CA PHE A 47 -7.58 -0.46 22.09
C PHE A 47 -8.60 0.44 22.81
N SER A 48 -9.13 1.43 22.09
CA SER A 48 -10.26 2.22 22.59
C SER A 48 -11.56 1.41 22.55
N ASP A 49 -12.49 1.71 23.45
CA ASP A 49 -13.80 1.05 23.53
C ASP A 49 -14.53 1.07 22.18
N ALA A 50 -14.47 2.19 21.45
CA ALA A 50 -15.07 2.34 20.14
C ALA A 50 -14.48 1.39 19.08
N GLN A 51 -13.17 1.12 19.15
CA GLN A 51 -12.52 0.16 18.23
C GLN A 51 -12.94 -1.26 18.54
N LEU A 52 -13.06 -1.63 19.81
CA LEU A 52 -13.50 -2.97 20.21
C LEU A 52 -14.99 -3.18 19.90
N LEU A 53 -15.84 -2.17 20.12
CA LEU A 53 -17.25 -2.21 19.73
C LEU A 53 -17.45 -2.45 18.23
N ALA A 54 -16.58 -1.89 17.38
CA ALA A 54 -16.66 -2.09 15.94
C ALA A 54 -16.24 -3.51 15.48
N MET A 55 -15.50 -4.25 16.31
CA MET A 55 -15.02 -5.62 16.02
C MET A 55 -15.98 -6.71 16.53
N VAL A 56 -16.93 -6.34 17.39
CA VAL A 56 -17.87 -7.25 18.06
C VAL A 56 -19.19 -7.28 17.29
N ASN A 57 -19.72 -8.47 17.04
CA ASN A 57 -20.99 -8.62 16.32
C ASN A 57 -22.22 -8.42 17.24
N VAL A 58 -22.08 -8.71 18.53
CA VAL A 58 -23.11 -8.44 19.54
C VAL A 58 -23.18 -6.94 19.82
N GLY A 59 -23.97 -6.22 19.03
CA GLY A 59 -24.28 -4.79 19.25
C GLY A 59 -25.40 -4.56 20.26
N GLU A 60 -25.53 -3.33 20.77
CA GLU A 60 -26.68 -2.92 21.59
C GLU A 60 -28.00 -3.34 20.92
N ARG A 61 -28.90 -4.01 21.67
CA ARG A 61 -30.22 -4.51 21.21
C ARG A 61 -30.20 -5.78 20.34
N SER A 62 -29.06 -6.44 20.18
CA SER A 62 -28.99 -7.79 19.58
C SER A 62 -29.31 -8.88 20.61
N THR A 63 -29.67 -10.08 20.12
CA THR A 63 -29.79 -11.27 20.96
C THR A 63 -28.43 -11.94 21.08
N TYR A 64 -27.98 -12.24 22.29
CA TYR A 64 -26.73 -12.97 22.48
C TYR A 64 -26.98 -14.46 22.71
N THR A 65 -26.08 -15.28 22.18
CA THR A 65 -25.88 -16.70 22.51
C THR A 65 -24.48 -16.89 23.11
N GLU A 66 -24.28 -17.96 23.87
CA GLU A 66 -22.95 -18.26 24.44
C GLU A 66 -21.89 -18.43 23.34
N ALA A 67 -22.28 -19.03 22.20
CA ALA A 67 -21.42 -19.16 21.02
C ALA A 67 -21.04 -17.80 20.40
N SER A 68 -21.98 -16.84 20.32
CA SER A 68 -21.67 -15.49 19.81
C SER A 68 -20.70 -14.73 20.73
N LEU A 69 -20.83 -14.88 22.05
CA LEU A 69 -19.91 -14.23 23.00
C LEU A 69 -18.52 -14.84 22.98
N ALA A 70 -18.41 -16.15 22.79
CA ALA A 70 -17.13 -16.81 22.60
C ALA A 70 -16.46 -16.37 21.29
N ALA A 71 -17.23 -16.24 20.19
CA ALA A 71 -16.73 -15.76 18.91
C ALA A 71 -16.24 -14.31 18.98
N ASP A 72 -17.00 -13.42 19.64
CA ASP A 72 -16.62 -12.03 19.83
C ASP A 72 -15.39 -11.89 20.75
N ALA A 73 -15.33 -12.66 21.85
CA ALA A 73 -14.14 -12.71 22.71
C ALA A 73 -12.89 -13.17 21.94
N GLU A 74 -13.04 -14.16 21.07
CA GLU A 74 -11.97 -14.66 20.21
C GLU A 74 -11.54 -13.63 19.15
N SER A 75 -12.48 -12.89 18.55
CA SER A 75 -12.16 -11.79 17.62
C SER A 75 -11.39 -10.67 18.30
N ILE A 76 -11.80 -10.28 19.52
CA ILE A 76 -11.04 -9.32 20.33
C ILE A 76 -9.64 -9.87 20.63
N ARG A 77 -9.53 -11.14 21.06
CA ARG A 77 -8.25 -11.80 21.34
C ARG A 77 -7.33 -11.77 20.11
N GLN A 78 -7.84 -12.10 18.93
CA GLN A 78 -7.09 -12.08 17.67
C GLN A 78 -6.61 -10.67 17.30
N ALA A 79 -7.43 -9.63 17.52
CA ALA A 79 -7.02 -8.25 17.29
C ALA A 79 -5.86 -7.81 18.21
N TYR A 80 -5.89 -8.24 19.48
CA TYR A 80 -4.78 -8.03 20.43
C TYR A 80 -3.52 -8.80 20.03
N VAL A 81 -3.66 -10.06 19.64
CA VAL A 81 -2.53 -10.87 19.14
C VAL A 81 -1.90 -10.23 17.90
N ALA A 82 -2.70 -9.75 16.96
CA ALA A 82 -2.21 -9.05 15.76
C ALA A 82 -1.43 -7.76 16.08
N LYS A 83 -1.66 -7.16 17.25
CA LYS A 83 -0.94 -5.98 17.75
C LYS A 83 0.31 -6.34 18.57
N GLY A 84 0.59 -7.64 18.72
CA GLY A 84 1.72 -8.19 19.47
C GLY A 84 1.41 -8.61 20.90
N TYR A 85 0.14 -8.64 21.34
CA TYR A 85 -0.23 -9.10 22.68
C TYR A 85 -0.57 -10.59 22.66
N VAL A 86 0.45 -11.45 22.67
CA VAL A 86 0.28 -12.91 22.55
C VAL A 86 -0.36 -13.51 23.81
N GLY A 87 -0.04 -12.96 24.99
CA GLY A 87 -0.56 -13.41 26.28
C GLY A 87 -1.95 -12.89 26.65
N VAL A 88 -2.68 -12.29 25.70
CA VAL A 88 -3.98 -11.68 25.96
C VAL A 88 -5.05 -12.73 26.32
N THR A 89 -5.79 -12.48 27.38
CA THR A 89 -6.95 -13.29 27.79
C THR A 89 -8.19 -12.40 27.82
N VAL A 90 -9.24 -12.80 27.10
CA VAL A 90 -10.52 -12.08 27.04
C VAL A 90 -11.60 -12.97 27.66
N THR A 91 -12.25 -12.49 28.73
CA THR A 91 -13.29 -13.25 29.43
C THR A 91 -14.62 -12.47 29.40
N PRO A 92 -15.68 -13.00 28.77
CA PRO A 92 -16.99 -12.38 28.81
C PRO A 92 -17.66 -12.59 30.17
N ARG A 93 -18.09 -11.51 30.82
CA ARG A 93 -18.92 -11.52 32.02
C ARG A 93 -20.32 -11.06 31.67
N VAL A 94 -21.32 -11.84 32.07
CA VAL A 94 -22.73 -11.54 31.79
C VAL A 94 -23.45 -11.26 33.11
N GLU A 95 -23.92 -10.03 33.28
CA GLU A 95 -24.69 -9.61 34.44
C GLU A 95 -26.16 -9.41 34.04
N LYS A 96 -27.06 -10.14 34.69
CA LYS A 96 -28.51 -10.01 34.45
C LYS A 96 -29.04 -8.80 35.21
N SER A 97 -29.56 -7.80 34.51
CA SER A 97 -30.15 -6.63 35.16
C SER A 97 -31.50 -6.98 35.77
N ALA A 98 -31.60 -6.88 37.10
CA ALA A 98 -32.76 -7.29 37.88
C ALA A 98 -34.07 -6.51 37.59
N GLN A 99 -34.00 -5.37 36.87
CA GLN A 99 -35.15 -4.51 36.64
C GLN A 99 -35.86 -4.74 35.29
N ASN A 100 -35.16 -5.19 34.23
CA ASN A 100 -35.69 -5.16 32.85
C ASN A 100 -35.49 -6.46 32.03
N GLY A 101 -34.95 -7.54 32.62
CA GLY A 101 -34.71 -8.80 31.89
C GLY A 101 -33.69 -8.70 30.76
N ARG A 102 -32.88 -7.64 30.73
CA ARG A 102 -31.77 -7.41 29.79
C ARG A 102 -30.44 -7.77 30.44
N ALA A 103 -29.50 -8.28 29.65
CA ALA A 103 -28.15 -8.59 30.12
C ALA A 103 -27.17 -7.46 29.81
N LEU A 104 -26.32 -7.12 30.77
CA LEU A 104 -25.12 -6.30 30.59
C LEU A 104 -23.95 -7.24 30.33
N ILE A 105 -23.20 -6.99 29.25
CA ILE A 105 -22.07 -7.83 28.86
C ILE A 105 -20.81 -7.02 29.02
N THR A 106 -19.90 -7.49 29.87
CA THR A 106 -18.61 -6.86 30.10
C THR A 106 -17.50 -7.81 29.63
N PHE A 107 -16.74 -7.40 28.62
CA PHE A 107 -15.55 -8.11 28.21
C PHE A 107 -14.37 -7.65 29.05
N VAL A 108 -13.90 -8.52 29.95
CA VAL A 108 -12.70 -8.27 30.76
C VAL A 108 -11.48 -8.72 29.97
N VAL A 109 -10.65 -7.78 29.58
CA VAL A 109 -9.41 -7.99 28.81
C VAL A 109 -8.22 -7.90 29.75
N VAL A 110 -7.42 -8.96 29.78
CA VAL A 110 -6.10 -8.97 30.41
C VAL A 110 -5.07 -9.03 29.29
N GLU A 111 -4.50 -7.87 28.93
CA GLU A 111 -3.66 -7.72 27.73
C GLU A 111 -2.31 -8.43 27.83
N GLY A 112 -1.72 -8.48 29.02
CA GLY A 112 -0.35 -8.96 29.22
C GLY A 112 0.71 -8.01 28.66
N GLN A 113 1.95 -8.48 28.58
CA GLN A 113 3.05 -7.71 27.99
C GLN A 113 3.10 -7.90 26.48
N ARG A 114 3.34 -6.82 25.75
CA ARG A 114 3.54 -6.87 24.30
C ARG A 114 4.82 -7.63 23.98
N THR A 115 4.69 -8.60 23.09
CA THR A 115 5.78 -9.39 22.53
C THR A 115 6.26 -8.71 21.25
N GLY A 116 7.50 -8.24 21.26
CA GLY A 116 8.17 -7.69 20.07
C GLY A 116 9.06 -8.71 19.36
N ILE A 117 9.65 -8.31 18.23
CA ILE A 117 10.65 -9.10 17.52
C ILE A 117 12.05 -8.71 18.01
N ALA A 118 12.69 -9.58 18.77
CA ALA A 118 14.00 -9.29 19.35
C ALA A 118 15.13 -9.29 18.31
N ALA A 119 15.09 -10.22 17.35
CA ALA A 119 16.08 -10.30 16.29
C ALA A 119 15.52 -10.96 15.03
N ILE A 120 16.04 -10.52 13.89
CA ILE A 120 15.82 -11.04 12.56
C ILE A 120 17.18 -11.52 12.05
N ASN A 121 17.30 -12.83 11.88
CA ASN A 121 18.51 -13.47 11.39
C ASN A 121 18.30 -13.97 9.96
N PHE A 122 19.35 -13.84 9.16
CA PHE A 122 19.42 -14.39 7.82
C PHE A 122 20.50 -15.46 7.82
N THR A 123 20.15 -16.63 7.29
CA THR A 123 21.06 -17.76 7.12
C THR A 123 21.15 -18.07 5.63
N GLY A 124 22.38 -18.25 5.13
CA GLY A 124 22.63 -18.56 3.72
C GLY A 124 22.82 -17.33 2.82
N ASN A 125 22.75 -16.11 3.37
CA ASN A 125 23.08 -14.87 2.66
C ASN A 125 24.61 -14.64 2.65
N ASN A 126 25.29 -15.03 1.59
CA ASN A 126 26.74 -14.88 1.42
C ASN A 126 27.08 -13.67 0.55
N SER A 127 26.25 -13.40 -0.46
CA SER A 127 26.47 -12.36 -1.45
C SER A 127 25.88 -11.02 -1.04
N ILE A 128 24.80 -11.04 -0.26
CA ILE A 128 24.08 -9.85 0.19
C ILE A 128 24.15 -9.80 1.72
N ASN A 129 24.55 -8.65 2.26
CA ASN A 129 24.64 -8.44 3.70
C ASN A 129 23.26 -8.39 4.36
N ALA A 130 23.17 -8.94 5.57
CA ALA A 130 21.95 -8.99 6.35
C ALA A 130 21.33 -7.59 6.58
N GLY A 131 22.15 -6.56 6.77
CA GLY A 131 21.67 -5.18 6.93
C GLY A 131 20.89 -4.65 5.73
N THR A 132 21.28 -5.01 4.51
CA THR A 132 20.53 -4.63 3.30
C THR A 132 19.21 -5.39 3.24
N LEU A 133 19.22 -6.69 3.53
CA LEU A 133 17.99 -7.49 3.59
C LEU A 133 17.00 -6.95 4.63
N LYS A 134 17.49 -6.54 5.81
CA LYS A 134 16.70 -5.86 6.85
C LYS A 134 16.07 -4.56 6.38
N SER A 135 16.71 -3.83 5.47
CA SER A 135 16.17 -2.56 4.94
C SER A 135 15.09 -2.74 3.87
N ILE A 136 14.98 -3.94 3.28
CA ILE A 136 14.04 -4.26 2.21
C ILE A 136 12.73 -4.81 2.75
N ILE A 137 12.81 -5.58 3.85
CA ILE A 137 11.65 -6.15 4.51
C ILE A 137 10.87 -5.11 5.31
N ARG A 138 9.57 -5.36 5.51
CA ARG A 138 8.69 -4.51 6.33
C ARG A 138 8.77 -4.85 7.81
N THR A 139 9.12 -6.09 8.15
CA THR A 139 9.29 -6.51 9.54
C THR A 139 10.54 -5.88 10.14
N HIS A 140 10.40 -5.23 11.30
CA HIS A 140 11.50 -4.58 12.02
C HIS A 140 11.78 -5.23 13.36
N GLU A 141 13.06 -5.19 13.77
CA GLU A 141 13.48 -5.57 15.13
C GLU A 141 13.06 -4.48 16.12
N THR A 142 12.73 -4.89 17.35
CA THR A 142 12.46 -3.98 18.47
C THR A 142 13.67 -3.08 18.69
N SER A 143 13.48 -1.78 18.42
CA SER A 143 14.48 -0.74 18.57
C SER A 143 14.12 0.20 19.73
N LEU A 144 15.04 1.10 20.09
CA LEU A 144 14.83 2.13 21.11
C LEU A 144 13.63 3.06 20.82
N LEU A 145 13.18 3.12 19.56
CA LEU A 145 12.03 3.92 19.12
C LEU A 145 10.75 3.11 18.87
N SER A 146 10.78 1.78 19.03
CA SER A 146 9.61 0.92 18.76
C SER A 146 8.45 1.15 19.73
N TRP A 147 8.70 1.78 20.90
CA TRP A 147 7.64 2.24 21.79
C TRP A 147 6.76 3.33 21.15
N LEU A 148 7.32 4.12 20.22
CA LEU A 148 6.63 5.19 19.51
C LEU A 148 6.00 4.69 18.20
N PHE A 149 6.77 3.98 17.37
CA PHE A 149 6.33 3.55 16.03
C PHE A 149 5.48 2.28 16.03
N ARG A 150 5.60 1.43 17.08
CA ARG A 150 4.86 0.16 17.21
C ARG A 150 5.01 -0.76 15.99
N ASP A 151 6.20 -0.76 15.40
CA ASP A 151 6.58 -1.42 14.14
C ASP A 151 7.18 -2.82 14.31
N ASP A 152 7.31 -3.30 15.55
CA ASP A 152 7.95 -4.55 15.93
C ASP A 152 6.99 -5.70 16.25
N SER A 153 5.75 -5.65 15.73
CA SER A 153 4.76 -6.73 15.92
C SER A 153 4.98 -7.89 14.95
N TYR A 154 4.93 -9.12 15.45
CA TYR A 154 4.95 -10.33 14.61
C TYR A 154 3.63 -10.54 13.87
N SER A 155 3.72 -10.79 12.57
CA SER A 155 2.59 -11.20 11.73
C SER A 155 3.06 -12.18 10.66
N GLU A 156 2.39 -13.32 10.55
CA GLU A 156 2.71 -14.34 9.53
C GLU A 156 2.51 -13.78 8.11
N ASP A 157 1.45 -13.02 7.88
CA ASP A 157 1.17 -12.41 6.58
C ASP A 157 2.29 -11.45 6.16
N GLN A 158 2.86 -10.70 7.11
CA GLN A 158 4.00 -9.82 6.85
C GLN A 158 5.26 -10.62 6.49
N LEU A 159 5.51 -11.75 7.15
CA LEU A 159 6.64 -12.62 6.79
C LEU A 159 6.54 -13.16 5.37
N GLN A 160 5.34 -13.52 4.90
CA GLN A 160 5.15 -13.99 3.52
C GLN A 160 5.41 -12.87 2.51
N ILE A 161 5.01 -11.64 2.81
CA ILE A 161 5.32 -10.46 2.00
C ILE A 161 6.84 -10.22 1.99
N ASP A 162 7.48 -10.26 3.15
CA ASP A 162 8.91 -10.04 3.30
C ASP A 162 9.75 -11.09 2.57
N LYS A 163 9.32 -12.35 2.60
CA LYS A 163 9.89 -13.43 1.78
C LYS A 163 9.87 -13.05 0.29
N ALA A 164 8.72 -12.62 -0.23
CA ALA A 164 8.60 -12.23 -1.63
C ALA A 164 9.48 -11.02 -1.98
N LEU A 165 9.60 -10.05 -1.07
CA LEU A 165 10.47 -8.88 -1.24
C LEU A 165 11.96 -9.26 -1.29
N ILE A 166 12.39 -10.19 -0.43
CA ILE A 166 13.76 -10.73 -0.45
C ILE A 166 14.02 -11.44 -1.79
N GLU A 167 13.17 -12.38 -2.19
CA GLU A 167 13.32 -13.13 -3.45
C GLU A 167 13.39 -12.19 -4.66
N GLN A 168 12.48 -11.21 -4.71
CA GLN A 168 12.46 -10.19 -5.76
C GLN A 168 13.75 -9.37 -5.77
N TYR A 169 14.28 -9.00 -4.61
CA TYR A 169 15.55 -8.27 -4.52
C TYR A 169 16.72 -9.08 -5.08
N TYR A 170 16.83 -10.36 -4.72
CA TYR A 170 17.87 -11.24 -5.26
C TYR A 170 17.74 -11.43 -6.77
N MET A 171 16.54 -11.64 -7.30
CA MET A 171 16.27 -11.75 -8.74
C MET A 171 16.69 -10.51 -9.52
N ASN A 172 16.56 -9.32 -8.90
CA ASN A 172 16.98 -8.05 -9.49
C ASN A 172 18.49 -7.79 -9.38
N HIS A 173 19.23 -8.57 -8.56
CA HIS A 173 20.67 -8.47 -8.36
C HIS A 173 21.46 -9.64 -8.96
N GLY A 174 20.83 -10.38 -9.87
CA GLY A 174 21.47 -11.42 -10.65
C GLY A 174 21.28 -12.83 -10.14
N TYR A 175 20.42 -13.07 -9.16
CA TYR A 175 20.20 -14.39 -8.57
C TYR A 175 18.81 -14.91 -8.95
N PRO A 176 18.63 -15.49 -10.15
CA PRO A 176 17.34 -15.93 -10.67
C PRO A 176 16.73 -17.11 -9.89
N ASP A 177 17.57 -17.96 -9.30
CA ASP A 177 17.17 -19.16 -8.57
C ASP A 177 17.13 -18.92 -7.05
N ALA A 178 17.22 -17.66 -6.62
CA ALA A 178 17.16 -17.33 -5.21
C ALA A 178 15.79 -17.68 -4.63
N GLN A 179 15.80 -18.41 -3.53
CA GLN A 179 14.58 -18.84 -2.83
C GLN A 179 14.75 -18.73 -1.34
N VAL A 180 13.70 -18.29 -0.65
CA VAL A 180 13.63 -18.32 0.81
C VAL A 180 13.01 -19.66 1.22
N THR A 181 13.85 -20.62 1.58
CA THR A 181 13.45 -21.98 1.95
C THR A 181 12.60 -22.00 3.22
N SER A 182 12.89 -21.13 4.19
CA SER A 182 12.10 -21.02 5.41
C SER A 182 12.05 -19.58 5.91
N ALA A 183 10.90 -19.16 6.41
CA ALA A 183 10.72 -17.96 7.21
C ALA A 183 9.91 -18.38 8.44
N VAL A 184 10.55 -18.42 9.62
CA VAL A 184 9.92 -18.92 10.84
C VAL A 184 10.13 -17.91 11.96
N GLY A 185 9.05 -17.55 12.65
CA GLY A 185 9.09 -16.84 13.92
C GLY A 185 9.06 -17.82 15.09
N GLU A 186 10.14 -17.87 15.87
CA GLU A 186 10.21 -18.66 17.10
C GLU A 186 9.88 -17.77 18.31
N PHE A 187 8.89 -18.15 19.11
CA PHE A 187 8.54 -17.45 20.34
C PHE A 187 9.36 -17.99 21.52
N ASP A 188 10.15 -17.12 22.15
CA ASP A 188 10.85 -17.43 23.40
C ASP A 188 10.02 -16.94 24.59
N ALA A 189 9.41 -17.89 25.31
CA ALA A 189 8.60 -17.61 26.49
C ALA A 189 9.40 -17.00 27.65
N SER A 190 10.73 -17.23 27.73
CA SER A 190 11.57 -16.68 28.80
C SER A 190 11.86 -15.21 28.60
N ARG A 191 11.98 -14.77 27.35
CA ARG A 191 12.26 -13.39 26.95
C ARG A 191 11.02 -12.61 26.52
N ASN A 192 9.88 -13.28 26.40
CA ASN A 192 8.64 -12.75 25.83
C ASN A 192 8.90 -12.02 24.50
N ALA A 193 9.61 -12.67 23.58
CA ALA A 193 10.00 -12.09 22.30
C ALA A 193 10.02 -13.12 21.16
N TYR A 194 9.81 -12.65 19.93
CA TYR A 194 9.96 -13.44 18.71
C TYR A 194 11.38 -13.31 18.14
N PHE A 195 11.90 -14.43 17.64
CA PHE A 195 13.10 -14.50 16.81
C PHE A 195 12.70 -14.94 15.42
N VAL A 196 12.91 -14.07 14.42
CA VAL A 196 12.56 -14.37 13.03
C VAL A 196 13.81 -14.87 12.32
N ASN A 197 13.75 -16.08 11.77
CA ASN A 197 14.86 -16.67 11.04
C ASN A 197 14.45 -16.90 9.58
N PHE A 198 15.16 -16.23 8.67
CA PHE A 198 15.05 -16.44 7.23
C PHE A 198 16.20 -17.33 6.75
N THR A 199 15.88 -18.46 6.15
CA THR A 199 16.86 -19.33 5.48
C THR A 199 16.75 -19.10 3.98
N ILE A 200 17.85 -18.64 3.38
CA ILE A 200 17.93 -18.23 1.99
C ILE A 200 18.88 -19.18 1.25
N SER A 201 18.44 -19.67 0.10
CA SER A 201 19.29 -20.28 -0.90
C SER A 201 19.49 -19.26 -2.02
N GLU A 202 20.65 -18.60 -2.06
CA GLU A 202 20.92 -17.53 -3.06
C GLU A 202 20.95 -18.07 -4.49
N GLY A 203 21.44 -19.29 -4.69
CA GLY A 203 21.73 -19.82 -6.02
C GLY A 203 22.93 -19.15 -6.68
N GLU A 204 23.12 -19.41 -7.97
CA GLU A 204 24.24 -18.86 -8.74
C GLU A 204 23.92 -17.46 -9.28
N ARG A 205 24.95 -16.62 -9.40
CA ARG A 205 24.81 -15.27 -9.97
C ARG A 205 24.94 -15.31 -11.49
N TYR A 206 23.95 -14.75 -12.18
CA TYR A 206 23.90 -14.62 -13.61
C TYR A 206 24.07 -13.17 -14.08
N ARG A 207 24.59 -13.03 -15.30
CA ARG A 207 24.71 -11.77 -16.04
C ARG A 207 23.93 -11.83 -17.35
N PHE A 208 23.62 -10.68 -17.93
CA PHE A 208 23.10 -10.64 -19.28
C PHE A 208 24.21 -10.99 -20.28
N GLY A 209 23.95 -11.98 -21.12
CA GLY A 209 24.82 -12.42 -22.21
C GLY A 209 24.51 -11.66 -23.50
N GLU A 210 24.19 -12.39 -24.56
CA GLU A 210 23.78 -11.80 -25.83
C GLU A 210 22.34 -11.32 -25.76
N ILE A 211 22.09 -10.15 -26.36
CA ILE A 211 20.79 -9.51 -26.33
C ILE A 211 20.39 -9.24 -27.77
N GLY A 212 19.31 -9.89 -28.18
CA GLY A 212 18.77 -9.83 -29.54
C GLY A 212 17.36 -9.27 -29.55
N VAL A 213 16.98 -8.68 -30.69
CA VAL A 213 15.60 -8.34 -31.01
C VAL A 213 15.27 -8.99 -32.33
N GLU A 214 14.23 -9.81 -32.33
CA GLU A 214 13.68 -10.43 -33.53
C GLU A 214 12.26 -9.91 -33.71
N THR A 215 11.92 -9.52 -34.93
CA THR A 215 10.58 -9.04 -35.28
C THR A 215 10.00 -9.89 -36.39
N SER A 216 8.77 -10.38 -36.21
CA SER A 216 7.98 -10.98 -37.28
C SER A 216 7.10 -9.95 -38.00
N ILE A 217 6.97 -8.74 -37.43
CA ILE A 217 6.16 -7.65 -37.98
C ILE A 217 6.89 -7.01 -39.17
N GLY A 218 6.24 -7.06 -40.34
CA GLY A 218 6.75 -6.44 -41.57
C GLY A 218 6.88 -4.92 -41.43
N GLY A 219 8.08 -4.39 -41.74
CA GLY A 219 8.37 -2.95 -41.76
C GLY A 219 8.81 -2.34 -40.42
N LEU A 220 8.66 -3.07 -39.31
CA LEU A 220 9.18 -2.62 -38.01
C LEU A 220 10.69 -2.80 -37.99
N ASN A 221 11.43 -1.71 -37.78
CA ASN A 221 12.89 -1.77 -37.74
C ASN A 221 13.37 -2.20 -36.34
N PRO A 222 14.01 -3.38 -36.18
CA PRO A 222 14.49 -3.83 -34.87
C PRO A 222 15.56 -2.91 -34.28
N ASP A 223 16.31 -2.17 -35.09
CA ASP A 223 17.34 -1.25 -34.58
C ASP A 223 16.76 -0.05 -33.83
N LEU A 224 15.53 0.37 -34.17
CA LEU A 224 14.85 1.45 -33.44
C LEU A 224 14.43 0.99 -32.04
N LEU A 225 14.08 -0.30 -31.88
CA LEU A 225 13.70 -0.88 -30.60
C LEU A 225 14.90 -1.11 -29.70
N LYS A 226 16.10 -1.32 -30.26
CA LYS A 226 17.34 -1.50 -29.46
C LYS A 226 17.64 -0.33 -28.53
N GLY A 227 17.24 0.90 -28.91
CA GLY A 227 17.43 2.09 -28.08
C GLY A 227 16.62 2.07 -26.77
N THR A 228 15.60 1.22 -26.67
CA THR A 228 14.73 1.09 -25.48
C THR A 228 15.19 -0.02 -24.52
N ILE A 229 16.19 -0.80 -24.90
CA ILE A 229 16.66 -1.95 -24.12
C ILE A 229 17.49 -1.45 -22.93
N ARG A 230 17.04 -1.78 -21.72
CA ARG A 230 17.77 -1.50 -20.46
C ARG A 230 18.72 -2.63 -20.08
N THR A 231 18.45 -3.84 -20.56
CA THR A 231 19.34 -5.00 -20.37
C THR A 231 20.58 -4.82 -21.27
N GLY A 232 21.76 -4.59 -20.68
CA GLY A 232 23.02 -4.45 -21.43
C GLY A 232 23.90 -5.70 -21.33
N LYS A 233 24.58 -6.09 -22.41
CA LYS A 233 25.53 -7.22 -22.41
C LYS A 233 26.61 -7.02 -21.35
N GLY A 234 26.81 -8.02 -20.49
CA GLY A 234 27.73 -7.98 -19.35
C GLY A 234 27.15 -7.35 -18.08
N GLY A 235 25.96 -6.74 -18.13
CA GLY A 235 25.25 -6.24 -16.97
C GLY A 235 24.79 -7.36 -16.03
N THR A 236 24.50 -7.03 -14.77
CA THR A 236 23.90 -7.99 -13.82
C THR A 236 22.48 -8.31 -14.27
N TYR A 237 22.07 -9.59 -14.20
CA TYR A 237 20.70 -9.96 -14.54
C TYR A 237 19.71 -9.29 -13.58
N SER A 238 18.65 -8.71 -14.13
CA SER A 238 17.61 -8.02 -13.38
C SER A 238 16.26 -8.29 -14.03
N LEU A 239 15.38 -8.95 -13.29
CA LEU A 239 14.01 -9.23 -13.76
C LEU A 239 13.26 -7.92 -14.04
N ALA A 240 13.44 -6.92 -13.18
CA ALA A 240 12.83 -5.60 -13.35
C ALA A 240 13.28 -4.90 -14.65
N ASP A 241 14.56 -5.00 -15.01
CA ASP A 241 15.06 -4.36 -16.25
C ASP A 241 14.60 -5.10 -17.50
N LEU A 242 14.45 -6.42 -17.42
CA LEU A 242 13.88 -7.24 -18.49
C LEU A 242 12.40 -6.89 -18.72
N GLN A 243 11.61 -6.78 -17.65
CA GLN A 243 10.21 -6.36 -17.73
C GLN A 243 10.06 -4.94 -18.27
N ARG A 244 10.86 -3.99 -17.78
CA ARG A 244 10.85 -2.61 -18.28
C ARG A 244 11.26 -2.52 -19.74
N SER A 245 12.27 -3.28 -20.17
CA SER A 245 12.67 -3.33 -21.58
C SER A 245 11.52 -3.85 -22.46
N GLN A 246 10.81 -4.89 -22.01
CA GLN A 246 9.63 -5.41 -22.70
C GLN A 246 8.53 -4.36 -22.85
N GLU A 247 8.22 -3.64 -21.76
CA GLU A 247 7.20 -2.57 -21.76
C GLU A 247 7.60 -1.38 -22.65
N ASP A 248 8.85 -0.93 -22.55
CA ASP A 248 9.38 0.20 -23.32
C ASP A 248 9.44 -0.14 -24.83
N MET A 249 9.83 -1.36 -25.21
CA MET A 249 9.79 -1.83 -26.60
C MET A 249 8.38 -1.90 -27.16
N ALA A 250 7.43 -2.43 -26.39
CA ALA A 250 6.03 -2.52 -26.83
C ALA A 250 5.40 -1.13 -27.02
N PHE A 251 5.76 -0.19 -26.14
CA PHE A 251 5.35 1.20 -26.26
C PHE A 251 5.93 1.86 -27.53
N GLU A 252 7.22 1.68 -27.79
CA GLU A 252 7.86 2.24 -28.99
C GLU A 252 7.29 1.64 -30.28
N ALA A 253 7.04 0.33 -30.32
CA ALA A 253 6.38 -0.32 -31.45
C ALA A 253 4.97 0.26 -31.69
N THR A 254 4.21 0.49 -30.61
CA THR A 254 2.89 1.14 -30.68
C THR A 254 2.99 2.57 -31.20
N ALA A 255 3.98 3.35 -30.73
CA ALA A 255 4.22 4.72 -31.18
C ALA A 255 4.58 4.81 -32.67
N GLN A 256 5.22 3.78 -33.22
CA GLN A 256 5.53 3.65 -34.65
C GLN A 256 4.33 3.19 -35.50
N GLY A 257 3.16 2.98 -34.89
CA GLY A 257 1.92 2.60 -35.58
C GLY A 257 1.56 1.11 -35.50
N TYR A 258 2.35 0.31 -34.80
CA TYR A 258 2.08 -1.13 -34.61
C TYR A 258 1.35 -1.38 -33.30
N ALA A 259 0.08 -0.98 -33.24
CA ALA A 259 -0.69 -0.97 -32.00
C ALA A 259 -0.95 -2.36 -31.38
N PHE A 260 -0.85 -3.43 -32.18
CA PHE A 260 -0.98 -4.82 -31.73
C PHE A 260 0.36 -5.50 -31.46
N ALA A 261 1.48 -4.77 -31.42
CA ALA A 261 2.79 -5.36 -31.17
C ALA A 261 2.86 -5.98 -29.76
N ASP A 262 3.06 -7.30 -29.69
CA ASP A 262 3.30 -8.04 -28.45
C ASP A 262 4.79 -8.37 -28.36
N VAL A 263 5.43 -7.94 -27.28
CA VAL A 263 6.85 -8.19 -27.05
C VAL A 263 6.98 -9.27 -26.00
N ARG A 264 7.71 -10.34 -26.29
CA ARG A 264 7.96 -11.45 -25.37
C ARG A 264 9.45 -11.71 -25.22
N PRO A 265 10.02 -11.58 -24.01
CA PRO A 265 11.39 -11.95 -23.76
C PRO A 265 11.52 -13.48 -23.76
N ARG A 266 12.35 -14.02 -24.66
CA ARG A 266 12.82 -15.39 -24.60
C ARG A 266 14.18 -15.40 -23.92
N VAL A 267 14.22 -15.96 -22.71
CA VAL A 267 15.43 -16.09 -21.92
C VAL A 267 16.01 -17.48 -22.12
N ASP A 268 17.26 -17.55 -22.56
CA ASP A 268 18.04 -18.78 -22.70
C ASP A 268 19.17 -18.79 -21.67
N ARG A 269 19.24 -19.86 -20.87
CA ARG A 269 20.16 -19.97 -19.74
C ARG A 269 21.42 -20.70 -20.16
N ASP A 270 22.53 -19.99 -20.22
CA ASP A 270 23.84 -20.59 -20.36
C ASP A 270 24.47 -20.80 -18.97
N VAL A 271 24.34 -22.04 -18.48
CA VAL A 271 24.87 -22.45 -17.18
C VAL A 271 26.41 -22.48 -17.17
N ALA A 272 27.05 -22.73 -18.32
CA ALA A 272 28.51 -22.85 -18.40
C ALA A 272 29.21 -21.49 -18.24
N ASN A 273 28.60 -20.44 -18.80
CA ASN A 273 29.13 -19.07 -18.72
C ASN A 273 28.46 -18.20 -17.63
N SER A 274 27.49 -18.75 -16.89
CA SER A 274 26.65 -18.01 -15.93
C SER A 274 26.00 -16.78 -16.56
N THR A 275 25.48 -16.93 -17.78
CA THR A 275 24.85 -15.85 -18.54
C THR A 275 23.44 -16.21 -19.00
N PHE A 276 22.57 -15.21 -19.06
CA PHE A 276 21.28 -15.32 -19.75
C PHE A 276 21.33 -14.57 -21.07
N ASN A 277 21.16 -15.30 -22.16
CA ASN A 277 20.94 -14.72 -23.47
C ASN A 277 19.46 -14.36 -23.57
N VAL A 278 19.14 -13.13 -23.97
CA VAL A 278 17.77 -12.64 -24.03
C VAL A 278 17.45 -12.24 -25.45
N THR A 279 16.51 -12.93 -26.07
CA THR A 279 15.97 -12.55 -27.38
C THR A 279 14.56 -12.02 -27.19
N TYR A 280 14.35 -10.74 -27.47
CA TYR A 280 13.03 -10.14 -27.46
C TYR A 280 12.33 -10.43 -28.79
N LEU A 281 11.29 -11.26 -28.72
CA LEU A 281 10.44 -11.59 -29.86
C LEU A 281 9.32 -10.56 -29.95
N VAL A 282 9.25 -9.87 -31.09
CA VAL A 282 8.23 -8.84 -31.36
C VAL A 282 7.30 -9.37 -32.44
N ASP A 283 6.08 -9.72 -32.04
CA ASP A 283 5.09 -10.34 -32.90
C ASP A 283 3.81 -9.49 -33.01
N GLU A 284 3.06 -9.67 -34.12
CA GLU A 284 1.72 -9.08 -34.23
C GLU A 284 0.74 -9.91 -33.38
N GLY A 285 0.28 -9.32 -32.29
CA GLY A 285 -0.72 -9.90 -31.41
C GLY A 285 -2.12 -10.00 -32.03
N ALA A 286 -3.05 -10.58 -31.28
CA ALA A 286 -4.44 -10.65 -31.71
C ALA A 286 -5.02 -9.24 -31.86
N ARG A 287 -5.74 -9.01 -32.97
CA ARG A 287 -6.40 -7.73 -33.27
C ARG A 287 -7.66 -7.55 -32.44
N VAL A 288 -7.47 -7.33 -31.15
CA VAL A 288 -8.53 -7.14 -30.15
C VAL A 288 -8.60 -5.66 -29.77
N TYR A 289 -9.79 -5.13 -29.55
CA TYR A 289 -10.01 -3.74 -29.16
C TYR A 289 -10.57 -3.66 -27.74
N VAL A 290 -10.19 -2.60 -27.03
CA VAL A 290 -10.75 -2.30 -25.71
C VAL A 290 -12.18 -1.82 -25.89
N GLU A 291 -13.16 -2.59 -25.41
CA GLU A 291 -14.56 -2.18 -25.49
C GLU A 291 -14.94 -1.20 -24.39
N ARG A 292 -14.50 -1.49 -23.16
CA ARG A 292 -14.82 -0.68 -21.98
C ARG A 292 -13.75 -0.82 -20.92
N ILE A 293 -13.51 0.26 -20.18
CA ILE A 293 -12.66 0.27 -19.00
C ILE A 293 -13.53 0.57 -17.77
N ASN A 294 -13.79 -0.46 -16.98
CA ASN A 294 -14.53 -0.33 -15.73
C ASN A 294 -13.53 -0.10 -14.59
N ILE A 295 -13.73 0.96 -13.82
CA ILE A 295 -12.93 1.27 -12.64
C ILE A 295 -13.85 1.17 -11.42
N SER A 296 -13.41 0.43 -10.40
CA SER A 296 -14.20 0.19 -9.19
C SER A 296 -13.35 0.25 -7.92
N GLY A 297 -13.98 0.61 -6.80
CA GLY A 297 -13.32 0.75 -5.49
C GLY A 297 -12.74 2.14 -5.19
N ASN A 298 -12.77 3.06 -6.17
CA ASN A 298 -12.37 4.46 -6.00
C ASN A 298 -13.52 5.31 -5.40
N THR A 299 -13.67 5.28 -4.08
CA THR A 299 -14.72 5.99 -3.36
C THR A 299 -14.42 7.48 -3.15
N LYS A 300 -13.15 7.82 -2.90
CA LYS A 300 -12.66 9.19 -2.68
C LYS A 300 -12.04 9.77 -3.94
N THR A 301 -11.24 8.96 -4.63
CA THR A 301 -10.48 9.34 -5.83
C THR A 301 -11.38 9.35 -7.05
N ARG A 302 -11.30 10.41 -7.83
CA ARG A 302 -12.07 10.52 -9.08
C ARG A 302 -11.59 9.52 -10.11
N ASP A 303 -12.54 8.90 -10.82
CA ASP A 303 -12.27 7.96 -11.93
C ASP A 303 -11.25 8.52 -12.94
N ALA A 304 -11.38 9.81 -13.28
CA ALA A 304 -10.50 10.50 -14.20
C ALA A 304 -9.01 10.47 -13.80
N ILE A 305 -8.69 10.33 -12.51
CA ILE A 305 -7.31 10.25 -12.00
C ILE A 305 -6.69 8.88 -12.28
N ILE A 306 -7.48 7.81 -12.26
CA ILE A 306 -7.03 6.47 -12.62
C ILE A 306 -7.00 6.36 -14.14
N ARG A 307 -8.07 6.79 -14.80
CA ARG A 307 -8.23 6.68 -16.26
C ARG A 307 -7.14 7.41 -17.04
N ARG A 308 -6.67 8.56 -16.55
CA ARG A 308 -5.59 9.34 -17.20
C ARG A 308 -4.22 8.65 -17.14
N GLU A 309 -4.01 7.67 -16.27
CA GLU A 309 -2.73 6.95 -16.19
C GLU A 309 -2.60 5.86 -17.26
N LEU A 310 -3.73 5.50 -17.89
CA LEU A 310 -3.75 4.60 -19.04
C LEU A 310 -3.33 5.37 -20.29
N ASP A 311 -2.41 4.80 -21.06
CA ASP A 311 -1.96 5.36 -22.35
C ASP A 311 -2.91 4.98 -23.52
N PHE A 312 -4.02 4.30 -23.22
CA PHE A 312 -5.04 3.85 -24.17
C PHE A 312 -6.44 4.13 -23.60
N GLY A 313 -7.42 4.27 -24.50
CA GLY A 313 -8.83 4.49 -24.19
C GLY A 313 -9.76 3.38 -24.67
N GLU A 314 -11.06 3.60 -24.47
CA GLU A 314 -12.10 2.74 -25.02
C GLU A 314 -12.17 2.92 -26.54
N GLY A 315 -12.15 1.82 -27.28
CA GLY A 315 -12.04 1.77 -28.74
C GLY A 315 -10.63 1.56 -29.26
N ASP A 316 -9.60 1.73 -28.41
CA ASP A 316 -8.21 1.57 -28.83
C ASP A 316 -7.81 0.09 -28.97
N PRO A 317 -6.76 -0.22 -29.77
CA PRO A 317 -6.14 -1.53 -29.81
C PRO A 317 -5.70 -2.02 -28.43
N PHE A 318 -6.00 -3.28 -28.12
CA PHE A 318 -5.56 -3.92 -26.88
C PHE A 318 -4.11 -4.34 -26.99
N ASN A 319 -3.29 -3.89 -26.04
CA ASN A 319 -1.91 -4.31 -25.87
C ASN A 319 -1.63 -4.64 -24.40
N ARG A 320 -1.21 -5.88 -24.14
CA ARG A 320 -0.97 -6.37 -22.77
C ARG A 320 0.11 -5.58 -22.04
N SER A 321 1.19 -5.20 -22.72
CA SER A 321 2.28 -4.42 -22.13
C SER A 321 1.80 -3.01 -21.74
N MET A 322 0.93 -2.40 -22.56
CA MET A 322 0.33 -1.10 -22.25
C MET A 322 -0.59 -1.17 -21.04
N VAL A 323 -1.36 -2.25 -20.91
CA VAL A 323 -2.23 -2.51 -19.75
C VAL A 323 -1.41 -2.68 -18.48
N GLN A 324 -0.33 -3.46 -18.54
CA GLN A 324 0.57 -3.67 -17.39
C GLN A 324 1.28 -2.38 -16.99
N ARG A 325 1.78 -1.60 -17.96
CA ARG A 325 2.37 -0.28 -17.72
C ARG A 325 1.37 0.68 -17.08
N GLY A 326 0.12 0.67 -17.54
CA GLY A 326 -0.98 1.44 -16.95
C GLY A 326 -1.22 1.06 -15.48
N LYS A 327 -1.25 -0.24 -15.16
CA LYS A 327 -1.32 -0.73 -13.78
C LYS A 327 -0.15 -0.21 -12.94
N THR A 328 1.09 -0.34 -13.42
CA THR A 328 2.29 0.16 -12.72
C THR A 328 2.22 1.67 -12.47
N LYS A 329 1.70 2.47 -13.41
CA LYS A 329 1.50 3.92 -13.22
C LYS A 329 0.44 4.22 -12.17
N ILE A 330 -0.67 3.48 -12.15
CA ILE A 330 -1.74 3.63 -11.15
C ILE A 330 -1.21 3.28 -9.76
N GLU A 331 -0.44 2.20 -9.62
CA GLU A 331 0.23 1.83 -8.36
C GLU A 331 1.23 2.90 -7.93
N GLY A 332 1.99 3.45 -8.90
CA GLY A 332 2.94 4.54 -8.68
C GLY A 332 2.33 5.86 -8.20
N LEU A 333 1.01 6.05 -8.30
CA LEU A 333 0.33 7.20 -7.68
C LEU A 333 0.39 7.15 -6.15
N GLY A 334 0.53 5.96 -5.55
CA GLY A 334 0.51 5.78 -4.11
C GLY A 334 -0.84 6.03 -3.45
N PHE A 335 -1.93 6.16 -4.22
CA PHE A 335 -3.29 6.38 -3.67
C PHE A 335 -4.02 5.09 -3.30
N PHE A 336 -3.50 3.95 -3.75
CA PHE A 336 -4.14 2.65 -3.63
C PHE A 336 -3.18 1.67 -2.97
N LYS A 337 -3.70 0.88 -2.03
CA LYS A 337 -2.97 -0.23 -1.39
C LYS A 337 -2.84 -1.42 -2.34
N THR A 338 -3.90 -1.71 -3.09
CA THR A 338 -3.98 -2.85 -4.02
C THR A 338 -4.59 -2.39 -5.34
N VAL A 339 -3.99 -2.80 -6.46
CA VAL A 339 -4.54 -2.60 -7.81
C VAL A 339 -4.63 -3.95 -8.52
N SER A 340 -5.86 -4.39 -8.74
CA SER A 340 -6.18 -5.65 -9.41
C SER A 340 -6.72 -5.39 -10.81
N LEU A 341 -6.27 -6.21 -11.75
CA LEU A 341 -6.67 -6.11 -13.14
C LEU A 341 -7.27 -7.45 -13.59
N ASP A 342 -8.51 -7.39 -14.08
CA ASP A 342 -9.23 -8.53 -14.63
C ASP A 342 -9.63 -8.24 -16.08
N LEU A 343 -9.35 -9.19 -16.97
CA LEU A 343 -9.64 -9.08 -18.40
C LEU A 343 -10.81 -10.01 -18.73
N GLN A 344 -11.90 -9.42 -19.20
CA GLN A 344 -13.10 -10.16 -19.56
C GLN A 344 -13.35 -10.08 -21.06
N GLN A 345 -13.88 -11.16 -21.64
CA GLN A 345 -14.32 -11.13 -23.03
C GLN A 345 -15.47 -10.12 -23.18
N GLY A 346 -15.37 -9.27 -24.20
CA GLY A 346 -16.39 -8.27 -24.51
C GLY A 346 -17.60 -8.86 -25.24
N SER A 347 -18.37 -7.98 -25.87
CA SER A 347 -19.57 -8.34 -26.64
C SER A 347 -19.25 -9.21 -27.87
N ALA A 348 -18.00 -9.20 -28.32
CA ALA A 348 -17.52 -9.90 -29.51
C ALA A 348 -16.13 -10.52 -29.25
N PRO A 349 -15.72 -11.55 -30.03
CA PRO A 349 -14.43 -12.22 -29.84
C PRO A 349 -13.19 -11.32 -30.03
N ASP A 350 -13.34 -10.22 -30.78
CA ASP A 350 -12.34 -9.20 -31.03
C ASP A 350 -12.42 -8.02 -30.06
N LYS A 351 -13.16 -8.17 -28.94
CA LYS A 351 -13.35 -7.15 -27.93
C LYS A 351 -13.01 -7.65 -26.54
N VAL A 352 -12.41 -6.78 -25.74
CA VAL A 352 -12.06 -7.05 -24.35
C VAL A 352 -12.54 -5.93 -23.44
N ILE A 353 -13.04 -6.30 -22.27
CA ILE A 353 -13.40 -5.40 -21.19
C ILE A 353 -12.31 -5.48 -20.13
N ILE A 354 -11.80 -4.32 -19.72
CA ILE A 354 -10.76 -4.21 -18.70
C ILE A 354 -11.42 -3.75 -17.41
N ASN A 355 -11.40 -4.60 -16.39
CA ASN A 355 -11.87 -4.27 -15.06
C ASN A 355 -10.68 -3.95 -14.16
N ILE A 356 -10.62 -2.72 -13.67
CA ILE A 356 -9.61 -2.23 -12.74
C ILE A 356 -10.29 -2.07 -11.38
N THR A 357 -9.89 -2.90 -10.43
CA THR A 357 -10.39 -2.84 -9.05
C THR A 357 -9.30 -2.30 -8.15
N VAL A 358 -9.58 -1.21 -7.44
CA VAL A 358 -8.61 -0.55 -6.55
C VAL A 358 -9.09 -0.56 -5.10
N GLU A 359 -8.15 -0.71 -4.17
CA GLU A 359 -8.37 -0.54 -2.74
C GLU A 359 -7.70 0.78 -2.31
N GLU A 360 -8.47 1.81 -1.99
CA GLU A 360 -7.93 3.12 -1.59
C GLU A 360 -7.23 3.08 -0.22
N GLN A 361 -6.15 3.83 -0.08
CA GLN A 361 -5.44 4.02 1.19
C GLN A 361 -5.42 5.49 1.62
N SER A 362 -4.96 5.75 2.86
CA SER A 362 -4.73 7.11 3.32
C SER A 362 -3.64 7.77 2.47
N THR A 363 -3.91 8.98 1.99
CA THR A 363 -3.01 9.76 1.13
C THR A 363 -2.47 11.01 1.83
N GLY A 364 -3.05 11.33 2.99
CA GLY A 364 -2.60 12.37 3.89
C GLY A 364 -1.66 11.85 4.97
N ASP A 365 -0.59 12.62 5.20
CA ASP A 365 0.44 12.37 6.20
C ASP A 365 0.67 13.62 7.06
N TYR A 366 1.05 13.38 8.31
CA TYR A 366 1.58 14.40 9.22
C TYR A 366 3.05 14.06 9.50
N GLY A 367 3.92 15.07 9.45
CA GLY A 367 5.35 14.94 9.63
C GLY A 367 5.83 15.82 10.77
N ILE A 368 6.70 15.27 11.62
CA ILE A 368 7.49 16.05 12.58
C ILE A 368 8.95 15.73 12.28
N THR A 369 9.72 16.73 11.91
CA THR A 369 11.15 16.61 11.62
C THR A 369 11.92 17.36 12.69
N ALA A 370 13.02 16.79 13.18
CA ALA A 370 13.97 17.47 14.05
C ALA A 370 15.40 17.15 13.57
N GLY A 371 16.28 18.15 13.64
CA GLY A 371 17.67 17.99 13.22
C GLY A 371 18.59 18.98 13.92
N TYR A 372 19.87 18.86 13.62
CA TYR A 372 20.88 19.80 14.07
C TYR A 372 21.82 20.09 12.92
N ASP A 373 22.01 21.37 12.64
CA ASP A 373 22.99 21.88 11.70
C ASP A 373 24.03 22.71 12.44
N THR A 374 25.30 22.60 12.05
CA THR A 374 26.39 23.33 12.71
C THR A 374 26.27 24.85 12.55
N ASN A 375 25.62 25.33 11.48
CA ASN A 375 25.45 26.75 11.19
C ASN A 375 24.06 27.27 11.59
N ALA A 376 22.99 26.47 11.43
CA ALA A 376 21.61 26.85 11.74
C ALA A 376 21.10 26.34 13.11
N GLY A 377 21.90 25.52 13.79
CA GLY A 377 21.59 24.96 15.09
C GLY A 377 20.50 23.89 15.06
N VAL A 378 19.74 23.78 16.15
CA VAL A 378 18.60 22.87 16.25
C VAL A 378 17.51 23.34 15.30
N LEU A 379 17.01 22.45 14.45
CA LEU A 379 15.90 22.68 13.52
C LEU A 379 14.74 21.75 13.84
N GLY A 380 13.52 22.25 13.69
CA GLY A 380 12.28 21.52 13.83
C GLY A 380 11.29 21.91 12.74
N GLU A 381 10.56 20.95 12.20
CA GLU A 381 9.46 21.18 11.26
C GLU A 381 8.24 20.36 11.68
N VAL A 382 7.07 20.98 11.65
CA VAL A 382 5.79 20.27 11.68
C VAL A 382 5.10 20.50 10.34
N SER A 383 4.72 19.44 9.65
CA SER A 383 4.08 19.52 8.35
C SER A 383 2.86 18.62 8.23
N ILE A 384 1.90 19.05 7.42
CA ILE A 384 0.74 18.28 7.01
C ILE A 384 0.76 18.24 5.49
N THR A 385 0.67 17.04 4.94
CA THR A 385 0.72 16.78 3.50
C THR A 385 -0.50 15.97 3.09
N GLU A 386 -1.10 16.30 1.95
CA GLU A 386 -2.16 15.55 1.31
C GLU A 386 -1.80 15.37 -0.17
N ARG A 387 -1.64 14.12 -0.64
CA ARG A 387 -1.22 13.84 -2.02
C ARG A 387 -2.39 13.68 -2.99
N ASN A 388 -3.61 13.47 -2.47
CA ASN A 388 -4.82 13.28 -3.27
C ASN A 388 -5.94 14.20 -2.77
N PHE A 389 -5.65 15.50 -2.70
CA PHE A 389 -6.56 16.49 -2.14
C PHE A 389 -7.91 16.46 -2.87
N LEU A 390 -8.99 16.22 -2.10
CA LEU A 390 -10.36 16.07 -2.58
C LEU A 390 -10.53 15.01 -3.69
N GLY A 391 -9.67 14.00 -3.72
CA GLY A 391 -9.71 12.94 -4.73
C GLY A 391 -9.28 13.37 -6.13
N ARG A 392 -8.56 14.48 -6.27
CA ARG A 392 -8.16 15.07 -7.55
C ARG A 392 -6.71 14.78 -7.95
N GLY A 393 -5.98 13.98 -7.18
CA GLY A 393 -4.55 13.76 -7.38
C GLY A 393 -3.72 15.05 -7.25
N GLN A 394 -4.22 16.02 -6.47
CA GLN A 394 -3.57 17.29 -6.18
C GLN A 394 -2.76 17.18 -4.90
N TYR A 395 -1.54 17.71 -4.93
CA TYR A 395 -0.65 17.74 -3.79
C TYR A 395 -0.83 19.04 -3.02
N VAL A 396 -1.04 18.95 -1.71
CA VAL A 396 -1.10 20.09 -0.79
C VAL A 396 -0.17 19.83 0.37
N ARG A 397 0.69 20.79 0.70
CA ARG A 397 1.53 20.75 1.90
C ARG A 397 1.47 22.09 2.61
N ALA A 398 1.31 22.03 3.92
CA ALA A 398 1.53 23.15 4.82
C ALA A 398 2.58 22.73 5.84
N ALA A 399 3.61 23.55 6.03
CA ALA A 399 4.70 23.29 6.96
C ALA A 399 5.01 24.53 7.77
N VAL A 400 5.31 24.34 9.05
CA VAL A 400 5.91 25.34 9.92
C VAL A 400 7.26 24.81 10.33
N SER A 401 8.32 25.56 10.07
CA SER A 401 9.67 25.22 10.50
C SER A 401 10.26 26.31 11.40
N ALA A 402 11.10 25.89 12.33
CA ALA A 402 11.85 26.78 13.21
C ALA A 402 13.26 26.21 13.43
N SER A 403 14.26 27.06 13.31
CA SER A 403 15.64 26.84 13.71
C SER A 403 16.06 27.91 14.74
N GLN A 404 17.34 27.95 15.14
CA GLN A 404 17.82 28.95 16.09
C GLN A 404 17.60 30.38 15.58
N ASP A 405 17.85 30.60 14.29
CA ASP A 405 17.80 31.94 13.70
C ASP A 405 16.72 32.08 12.61
N THR A 406 16.01 31.00 12.24
CA THR A 406 15.04 31.04 11.14
C THR A 406 13.70 30.47 11.57
N GLN A 407 12.61 31.14 11.18
CA GLN A 407 11.27 30.59 11.28
C GLN A 407 10.61 30.70 9.91
N SER A 408 9.98 29.63 9.44
CA SER A 408 9.25 29.65 8.17
C SER A 408 7.86 29.04 8.28
N PHE A 409 6.94 29.61 7.53
CA PHE A 409 5.69 28.96 7.15
C PHE A 409 5.72 28.79 5.64
N ASP A 410 5.49 27.56 5.19
CA ASP A 410 5.55 27.19 3.78
C ASP A 410 4.23 26.51 3.40
N PHE A 411 3.55 27.02 2.39
CA PHE A 411 2.38 26.42 1.78
C PHE A 411 2.68 26.09 0.32
N SER A 412 2.37 24.87 -0.08
CA SER A 412 2.61 24.39 -1.45
C SER A 412 1.38 23.65 -1.98
N PHE A 413 0.92 24.04 -3.16
CA PHE A 413 -0.13 23.37 -3.92
C PHE A 413 0.44 22.94 -5.27
N THR A 414 0.22 21.69 -5.69
CA THR A 414 0.59 21.19 -7.02
C THR A 414 -0.59 20.49 -7.68
N GLU A 415 -0.89 20.88 -8.91
CA GLU A 415 -1.70 20.12 -9.87
C GLU A 415 -0.75 19.44 -10.88
N PRO A 416 -0.56 18.10 -10.82
CA PRO A 416 0.37 17.40 -11.70
C PRO A 416 -0.04 17.39 -13.18
N ARG A 417 -1.34 17.53 -13.48
CA ARG A 417 -1.88 17.47 -14.86
C ARG A 417 -2.74 18.70 -15.16
N PHE A 418 -2.10 19.85 -15.24
CA PHE A 418 -2.77 21.11 -15.53
C PHE A 418 -3.49 21.06 -16.88
N MET A 419 -4.79 21.37 -16.87
CA MET A 419 -5.67 21.32 -18.06
C MET A 419 -5.68 19.96 -18.79
N GLY A 420 -5.35 18.87 -18.10
CA GLY A 420 -5.27 17.52 -18.70
C GLY A 420 -3.99 17.26 -19.50
N LEU A 421 -3.07 18.22 -19.57
CA LEU A 421 -1.76 18.07 -20.19
C LEU A 421 -0.79 17.40 -19.22
N ARG A 422 0.29 16.81 -19.75
CA ARG A 422 1.45 16.33 -18.95
C ARG A 422 2.31 17.51 -18.49
N ILE A 423 1.69 18.53 -17.91
CA ILE A 423 2.32 19.73 -17.38
C ILE A 423 1.86 19.86 -15.94
N SER A 424 2.80 19.85 -15.01
CA SER A 424 2.53 20.19 -13.62
C SER A 424 2.46 21.70 -13.47
N SER A 425 1.52 22.16 -12.66
CA SER A 425 1.44 23.55 -12.22
C SER A 425 1.40 23.58 -10.71
N GLY A 426 1.99 24.60 -10.11
CA GLY A 426 1.96 24.73 -8.66
C GLY A 426 2.05 26.16 -8.19
N VAL A 427 1.60 26.36 -6.97
CA VAL A 427 1.63 27.62 -6.25
C VAL A 427 2.37 27.35 -4.95
N ASP A 428 3.43 28.07 -4.69
CA ASP A 428 4.04 28.13 -3.36
C ASP A 428 3.85 29.52 -2.78
N ALA A 429 3.58 29.56 -1.49
CA ALA A 429 3.60 30.77 -0.68
C ALA A 429 4.46 30.49 0.55
N TYR A 430 5.32 31.45 0.90
CA TYR A 430 6.18 31.32 2.06
C TYR A 430 6.26 32.62 2.84
N TYR A 431 6.38 32.48 4.15
CA TYR A 431 6.69 33.53 5.09
C TYR A 431 7.92 33.10 5.88
N ARG A 432 9.03 33.83 5.76
CA ARG A 432 10.30 33.48 6.41
C ARG A 432 10.83 34.65 7.20
N VAL A 433 11.13 34.40 8.47
CA VAL A 433 11.80 35.34 9.36
C VAL A 433 13.18 34.78 9.66
N ASN A 434 14.22 35.54 9.32
CA ASN A 434 15.58 35.27 9.75
C ASN A 434 15.94 36.33 10.79
N ALA A 435 16.29 35.87 11.99
CA ALA A 435 16.83 36.71 13.05
C ALA A 435 18.26 37.17 12.69
N GLU A 436 18.66 38.27 13.33
CA GLU A 436 20.04 38.73 13.32
C GLU A 436 20.92 37.72 14.09
N ASN A 437 22.12 37.43 13.59
CA ASN A 437 23.08 36.56 14.26
C ASN A 437 24.51 37.08 14.06
N ASP A 438 25.50 36.42 14.65
CA ASP A 438 26.91 36.84 14.61
C ASP A 438 27.47 36.99 13.18
N ASN A 439 26.84 36.33 12.19
CA ASN A 439 27.23 36.39 10.78
C ASN A 439 26.38 37.36 9.94
N ASN A 440 25.26 37.84 10.45
CA ASN A 440 24.25 38.57 9.70
C ASN A 440 23.78 39.79 10.49
N VAL A 441 24.27 40.96 10.11
CA VAL A 441 24.13 42.25 10.82
C VAL A 441 22.69 42.80 10.83
N TYR A 442 21.74 42.14 10.15
CA TYR A 442 20.34 42.56 10.11
C TYR A 442 19.41 41.36 10.02
N GLY A 443 18.27 41.45 10.71
CA GLY A 443 17.16 40.51 10.56
C GLY A 443 16.42 40.74 9.24
N THR A 444 15.81 39.68 8.70
CA THR A 444 15.05 39.77 7.45
C THR A 444 13.71 39.07 7.57
N THR A 445 12.64 39.76 7.20
CA THR A 445 11.31 39.15 6.99
C THR A 445 11.03 39.11 5.50
N ALA A 446 10.90 37.92 4.95
CA ALA A 446 10.57 37.69 3.55
C ALA A 446 9.17 37.10 3.44
N VAL A 447 8.32 37.74 2.64
CA VAL A 447 7.02 37.20 2.22
C VAL A 447 7.07 37.03 0.73
N GLY A 448 6.85 35.81 0.25
CA GLY A 448 6.95 35.53 -1.16
C GLY A 448 5.94 34.50 -1.64
N GLY A 449 5.75 34.50 -2.94
CA GLY A 449 4.96 33.49 -3.62
C GLY A 449 5.53 33.23 -5.01
N GLN A 450 5.41 31.98 -5.45
CA GLN A 450 5.85 31.58 -6.78
C GLN A 450 4.82 30.69 -7.47
N LEU A 451 4.69 30.91 -8.77
CA LEU A 451 4.01 30.02 -9.69
C LEU A 451 5.06 29.15 -10.37
N ARG A 452 4.86 27.84 -10.35
CA ARG A 452 5.74 26.86 -10.99
C ARG A 452 5.01 26.10 -12.07
N PHE A 453 5.69 25.85 -13.18
CA PHE A 453 5.23 24.98 -14.26
C PHE A 453 6.33 23.99 -14.60
N GLY A 454 6.03 22.70 -14.57
CA GLY A 454 6.97 21.64 -14.89
C GLY A 454 6.44 20.74 -16.00
N ALA A 455 7.33 20.25 -16.86
CA ALA A 455 6.96 19.28 -17.88
C ALA A 455 8.11 18.28 -18.10
N PRO A 456 7.82 16.99 -18.29
CA PRO A 456 8.80 16.04 -18.78
C PRO A 456 9.14 16.38 -20.23
N ILE A 457 10.43 16.61 -20.51
CA ILE A 457 10.96 16.81 -21.86
C ILE A 457 11.23 15.44 -22.49
N THR A 458 11.81 14.51 -21.72
CA THR A 458 11.98 13.11 -22.09
C THR A 458 11.56 12.21 -20.92
N THR A 459 11.73 10.88 -21.06
CA THR A 459 11.53 9.93 -19.95
C THR A 459 12.42 10.22 -18.75
N ASP A 460 13.59 10.82 -18.97
CA ASP A 460 14.63 11.00 -17.95
C ASP A 460 14.98 12.48 -17.71
N LEU A 461 14.43 13.40 -18.51
CA LEU A 461 14.67 14.84 -18.41
C LEU A 461 13.37 15.58 -18.08
N ASN A 462 13.35 16.28 -16.95
CA ASN A 462 12.26 17.16 -16.55
C ASN A 462 12.71 18.62 -16.60
N GLY A 463 11.92 19.48 -17.23
CA GLY A 463 12.11 20.92 -17.22
C GLY A 463 11.11 21.59 -16.29
N SER A 464 11.50 22.69 -15.63
CA SER A 464 10.57 23.54 -14.91
C SER A 464 10.91 25.01 -15.08
N VAL A 465 9.88 25.84 -15.08
CA VAL A 465 9.95 27.29 -15.10
C VAL A 465 9.14 27.80 -13.92
N PHE A 466 9.67 28.78 -13.21
CA PHE A 466 8.98 29.42 -12.10
C PHE A 466 9.05 30.93 -12.23
N VAL A 467 8.00 31.60 -11.77
CA VAL A 467 7.92 33.05 -11.65
C VAL A 467 7.49 33.36 -10.23
N GLY A 468 8.31 34.10 -9.50
CA GLY A 468 8.04 34.45 -8.11
C GLY A 468 8.15 35.93 -7.85
N LEU A 469 7.44 36.39 -6.82
CA LEU A 469 7.56 37.71 -6.24
C LEU A 469 7.89 37.54 -4.76
N GLU A 470 8.92 38.23 -4.30
CA GLU A 470 9.32 38.25 -2.89
C GLU A 470 9.43 39.70 -2.42
N GLN A 471 8.81 40.00 -1.30
CA GLN A 471 9.01 41.24 -0.55
C GLN A 471 9.87 40.92 0.67
N LYS A 472 11.09 41.48 0.68
CA LYS A 472 12.03 41.33 1.79
C LYS A 472 12.14 42.64 2.56
N THR A 473 11.82 42.60 3.84
CA THR A 473 11.97 43.71 4.78
C THR A 473 13.19 43.46 5.65
N LEU A 474 14.10 44.42 5.71
CA LEU A 474 15.27 44.37 6.58
C LEU A 474 14.91 45.07 7.90
N LYS A 475 15.13 44.41 9.03
CA LYS A 475 14.95 44.99 10.37
C LYS A 475 16.29 45.01 11.09
N ASP A 476 16.68 46.20 11.53
CA ASP A 476 17.87 46.48 12.33
C ASP A 476 17.44 46.77 13.78
N SER A 477 16.86 45.75 14.41
CA SER A 477 16.52 45.75 15.83
C SER A 477 16.21 44.31 16.23
N SER A 478 16.82 43.81 17.31
CA SER A 478 16.67 42.46 17.87
C SER A 478 15.23 41.93 17.73
N ALA A 479 14.98 41.12 16.72
CA ALA A 479 13.64 40.57 16.46
C ALA A 479 13.29 39.58 17.59
N THR A 480 12.30 39.91 18.40
CA THR A 480 11.75 38.97 19.39
C THR A 480 11.03 37.82 18.69
N PHE A 481 11.30 36.59 19.14
CA PHE A 481 10.85 35.28 18.63
C PHE A 481 9.32 35.09 18.43
N SER A 482 8.49 36.10 18.73
CA SER A 482 7.03 36.06 18.77
C SER A 482 6.29 36.36 17.46
N ASP A 483 6.96 36.93 16.45
CA ASP A 483 6.27 37.56 15.30
C ASP A 483 5.62 36.57 14.31
N VAL A 484 6.02 35.28 14.30
CA VAL A 484 5.37 34.26 13.45
C VAL A 484 4.07 33.73 14.05
N PHE A 485 3.93 33.76 15.38
CA PHE A 485 2.77 33.19 16.08
C PHE A 485 1.68 34.20 16.39
N ASN A 486 1.88 35.48 16.03
CA ASN A 486 0.88 36.54 16.19
C ASN A 486 0.62 37.26 14.84
N PRO A 487 -0.28 36.74 13.99
CA PRO A 487 -0.52 37.27 12.64
C PRO A 487 -1.30 38.60 12.62
N LEU A 488 -1.49 39.25 13.77
CA LEU A 488 -2.21 40.52 13.90
C LEU A 488 -1.27 41.60 14.45
N HIS A 489 -0.44 42.18 13.57
CA HIS A 489 0.06 43.54 13.71
C HIS A 489 0.35 44.19 12.37
#